data_AF-A0A2E3MV00-F1
#
_entry.id   AF-A0A2E3MV00-F1
#
_cell.length_a   1.000
_cell.length_b   1.000
_cell.length_c   1.000
_cell.angle_alpha   90.00
_cell.angle_beta   90.00
_cell.angle_gamma   90.00
#
_symmetry.space_group_name_H-M   'P 1'
#
loop_
_entity.id
_entity.type
_entity.pdbx_description
1 polymer ?
#
loop_
_entity_poly.entity_id
_entity_poly.type
_entity_poly.pdbx_seq_one_letter_code
_entity_poly.pdbx_strand_id
1 'polypeptide(L)'
;DPWDGFTAEREEIFSFLEEHAIEGVFLIAADRHRTDLRVNRRPAGYDLYEFESSRLTNRHTHAIVKTPGLIWGYNKTCSFAQMQFDTTRLDPQVTFNAIAIDGQEMYTHRLLRSQLKRSRQ
;
A
#
# COMPACT_ATOMS: atom_id res chain seq x y z
N ASP A 1 -4.60 13.83 10.57
CA ASP A 1 -3.25 13.54 11.04
C ASP A 1 -2.59 12.40 10.24
N PRO A 2 -2.37 12.54 8.93
CA PRO A 2 -1.58 11.56 8.16
C PRO A 2 -0.10 11.93 8.13
N TRP A 3 0.76 10.96 7.83
CA TRP A 3 2.19 11.20 7.58
C TRP A 3 2.46 12.11 6.35
N ASP A 4 1.44 12.48 5.58
CA ASP A 4 1.53 13.55 4.58
C ASP A 4 1.85 14.92 5.21
N GLY A 5 1.59 15.11 6.51
CA GLY A 5 2.00 16.30 7.28
C GLY A 5 3.41 16.23 7.89
N PHE A 6 4.06 15.06 7.82
CA PHE A 6 5.37 14.75 8.41
C PHE A 6 6.31 14.24 7.32
N THR A 7 6.49 15.08 6.30
CA THR A 7 7.20 14.67 5.07
C THR A 7 8.67 14.40 5.31
N ALA A 8 9.31 15.09 6.27
CA ALA A 8 10.71 14.89 6.61
C ALA A 8 10.94 13.54 7.30
N GLU A 9 10.10 13.21 8.26
CA GLU A 9 10.14 11.94 9.00
C GLU A 9 9.83 10.76 8.10
N ARG A 10 8.85 10.91 7.19
CA ARG A 10 8.56 9.90 6.16
C ARG A 10 9.77 9.71 5.24
N GLU A 11 10.42 10.80 4.84
CA GLU A 11 11.59 10.74 3.97
C GLU A 11 12.79 10.10 4.66
N GLU A 12 12.97 10.32 5.97
CA GLU A 12 14.02 9.69 6.77
C GLU A 12 13.90 8.16 6.73
N ILE A 13 12.68 7.62 6.92
CA ILE A 13 12.45 6.17 6.82
C ILE A 13 12.78 5.67 5.41
N PHE A 14 12.33 6.36 4.36
CA PHE A 14 12.55 5.90 2.99
C PHE A 14 14.01 5.95 2.59
N SER A 15 14.71 7.03 2.95
CA SER A 15 16.15 7.18 2.75
C SER A 15 16.95 6.13 3.52
N PHE A 16 16.52 5.75 4.73
CA PHE A 16 17.17 4.66 5.48
C PHE A 16 17.09 3.32 4.75
N LEU A 17 15.91 2.97 4.19
CA LEU A 17 15.77 1.75 3.38
C LEU A 17 16.70 1.78 2.17
N GLU A 18 16.86 2.96 1.57
CA GLU A 18 17.75 3.17 0.44
C GLU A 18 19.23 3.07 0.84
N GLU A 19 19.68 3.80 1.85
CA GLU A 19 21.07 3.79 2.31
C GLU A 19 21.57 2.39 2.65
N HIS A 20 20.72 1.60 3.32
CA HIS A 20 21.06 0.25 3.77
C HIS A 20 20.66 -0.86 2.79
N ALA A 21 20.18 -0.51 1.59
CA ALA A 21 19.74 -1.47 0.57
C ALA A 21 18.74 -2.52 1.08
N ILE A 22 17.79 -2.09 1.91
CA ILE A 22 16.75 -2.95 2.48
C ILE A 22 15.65 -3.17 1.44
N GLU A 23 15.62 -4.37 0.88
CA GLU A 23 14.66 -4.77 -0.16
C GLU A 23 13.45 -5.55 0.39
N GLY A 24 12.39 -5.64 -0.40
CA GLY A 24 11.20 -6.43 -0.05
C GLY A 24 10.22 -5.72 0.88
N VAL A 25 10.35 -4.40 1.07
CA VAL A 25 9.48 -3.61 1.95
C VAL A 25 8.28 -3.06 1.18
N PHE A 26 7.12 -3.12 1.82
CA PHE A 26 5.92 -2.37 1.46
C PHE A 26 5.24 -1.93 2.76
N LEU A 27 4.34 -0.96 2.67
CA LEU A 27 3.72 -0.32 3.83
C LEU A 27 2.28 -0.82 4.00
N ILE A 28 1.84 -0.92 5.25
CA ILE A 28 0.46 -1.20 5.63
C ILE A 28 -0.01 -0.05 6.53
N ALA A 29 -1.14 0.55 6.18
CA ALA A 29 -1.67 1.73 6.85
C ALA A 29 -3.19 1.62 7.10
N ALA A 30 -3.73 2.55 7.88
CA ALA A 30 -5.15 2.64 8.19
C ALA A 30 -5.58 4.10 8.44
N ASP A 31 -6.54 4.32 9.35
CA ASP A 31 -7.06 5.61 9.83
C ASP A 31 -7.90 6.44 8.83
N ARG A 32 -7.67 6.35 7.51
CA ARG A 32 -8.29 7.23 6.51
C ARG A 32 -9.81 7.01 6.26
N HIS A 33 -10.45 6.10 6.98
CA HIS A 33 -11.85 5.67 6.86
C HIS A 33 -12.24 5.27 5.44
N ARG A 34 -11.33 4.60 4.73
CA ARG A 34 -11.53 4.07 3.38
C ARG A 34 -10.52 2.95 3.12
N THR A 35 -10.34 2.56 1.87
CA THR A 35 -9.27 1.66 1.45
C THR A 35 -8.57 2.28 0.25
N ASP A 36 -7.29 2.58 0.38
CA ASP A 36 -6.44 3.11 -0.69
C ASP A 36 -5.32 2.11 -1.01
N LEU A 37 -5.03 1.92 -2.30
CA LEU A 37 -3.74 1.42 -2.77
C LEU A 37 -2.94 2.60 -3.31
N ARG A 38 -1.75 2.81 -2.74
CA ARG A 38 -0.87 3.92 -3.13
C ARG A 38 0.52 3.42 -3.46
N VAL A 39 1.27 4.25 -4.17
CA VAL A 39 2.69 4.04 -4.46
C VAL A 39 3.48 5.32 -4.20
N ASN A 40 4.59 5.17 -3.48
CA ASN A 40 5.58 6.20 -3.26
C ASN A 40 6.77 5.90 -4.18
N ARG A 41 6.99 6.75 -5.20
CA ARG A 41 8.06 6.57 -6.19
C ARG A 41 9.41 6.88 -5.57
N ARG A 42 10.37 5.95 -5.72
CA ARG A 42 11.72 6.05 -5.14
C ARG A 42 12.79 5.85 -6.22
N PRO A 43 13.22 6.91 -6.93
CA PRO A 43 14.22 6.78 -7.99
C PRO A 43 15.58 6.24 -7.52
N ALA A 44 15.95 6.49 -6.26
CA ALA A 44 17.18 5.97 -5.64
C ALA A 44 17.01 4.55 -5.04
N GLY A 45 15.84 3.94 -5.18
CA GLY A 45 15.49 2.66 -4.60
C GLY A 45 14.53 1.87 -5.49
N TYR A 46 13.40 1.50 -4.91
CA TYR A 46 12.28 0.86 -5.59
C TYR A 46 10.97 1.43 -5.06
N ASP A 47 9.92 1.38 -5.88
CA ASP A 47 8.60 1.89 -5.52
C ASP A 47 8.09 1.25 -4.21
N LEU A 48 7.74 2.09 -3.23
CA LEU A 48 7.15 1.65 -1.97
C LEU A 48 5.63 1.68 -2.10
N TYR A 49 5.04 0.49 -2.23
CA TYR A 49 3.59 0.32 -2.23
C TYR A 49 3.05 0.45 -0.80
N GLU A 50 1.88 1.08 -0.67
CA GLU A 50 1.20 1.28 0.60
C GLU A 50 -0.23 0.77 0.49
N PHE A 51 -0.54 -0.24 1.31
CA PHE A 51 -1.84 -0.88 1.40
C PHE A 51 -2.59 -0.30 2.60
N GLU A 52 -3.57 0.54 2.34
CA GLU A 52 -4.38 1.20 3.36
C GLU A 52 -5.76 0.55 3.44
N SER A 53 -6.21 0.16 4.62
CA SER A 53 -7.57 -0.36 4.84
C SER A 53 -8.09 -0.01 6.23
N SER A 54 -9.14 0.81 6.31
CA SER A 54 -9.60 1.39 7.58
C SER A 54 -11.11 1.64 7.70
N ARG A 55 -11.96 0.85 7.03
CA ARG A 55 -13.41 1.03 7.09
C ARG A 55 -14.21 -0.23 7.40
N LEU A 56 -13.83 -0.99 8.43
CA LEU A 56 -14.55 -2.23 8.78
C LEU A 56 -15.95 -1.95 9.32
N THR A 57 -16.09 -0.99 10.23
CA THR A 57 -17.38 -0.66 10.88
C THR A 57 -17.76 0.82 10.78
N ASN A 58 -16.82 1.69 10.39
CA ASN A 58 -17.06 3.13 10.38
C ASN A 58 -18.03 3.53 9.27
N ARG A 59 -19.17 4.11 9.66
CA ARG A 59 -20.18 4.63 8.72
C ARG A 59 -19.71 5.92 8.06
N HIS A 60 -18.99 6.77 8.79
CA HIS A 60 -18.38 7.97 8.23
C HIS A 60 -17.25 7.57 7.28
N THR A 61 -17.13 8.30 6.17
CA THR A 61 -16.11 8.03 5.16
C THR A 61 -15.58 9.35 4.64
N HIS A 62 -14.30 9.35 4.29
CA HIS A 62 -13.68 10.45 3.56
C HIS A 62 -13.75 10.19 2.05
N ALA A 63 -13.73 11.27 1.26
CA ALA A 63 -13.60 11.18 -0.17
C ALA A 63 -12.23 10.58 -0.55
N ILE A 64 -12.20 9.82 -1.64
CA ILE A 64 -10.94 9.39 -2.24
C ILE A 64 -10.28 10.61 -2.87
N VAL A 65 -9.11 11.00 -2.35
CA VAL A 65 -8.36 12.16 -2.84
C VAL A 65 -7.41 11.70 -3.94
N LYS A 66 -7.57 12.23 -5.16
CA LYS A 66 -6.69 11.92 -6.29
C LYS A 66 -5.33 12.59 -6.10
N THR A 67 -4.38 11.84 -5.59
CA THR A 67 -2.95 12.23 -5.51
C THR A 67 -2.15 11.54 -6.60
N PRO A 68 -0.99 12.06 -7.03
CA PRO A 68 -0.15 11.41 -8.06
C PRO A 68 0.20 9.95 -7.78
N GLY A 69 0.34 9.56 -6.50
CA GLY A 69 0.64 8.20 -6.08
C GLY A 69 -0.57 7.30 -5.82
N LEU A 70 -1.81 7.78 -6.03
CA LEU A 70 -3.00 6.93 -5.84
C LEU A 70 -3.14 5.97 -7.02
N ILE A 71 -3.15 4.66 -6.76
CA ILE A 71 -3.40 3.63 -7.78
C ILE A 71 -4.89 3.30 -7.83
N TRP A 72 -5.49 3.07 -6.66
CA TRP A 72 -6.90 2.69 -6.54
C TRP A 72 -7.44 3.09 -5.16
N GLY A 73 -8.74 3.33 -5.05
CA GLY A 73 -9.38 3.60 -3.77
C GLY A 73 -10.85 3.18 -3.73
N TYR A 74 -11.35 2.89 -2.53
CA TYR A 74 -12.73 2.47 -2.27
C TYR A 74 -13.27 3.02 -0.97
N ASN A 75 -14.48 3.58 -1.04
CA ASN A 75 -15.14 4.21 0.10
C ASN A 75 -16.67 4.09 0.06
N LYS A 76 -17.22 3.21 -0.79
CA LYS A 76 -18.68 3.09 -0.99
C LYS A 76 -19.36 2.42 0.21
N THR A 77 -18.97 1.19 0.53
CA THR A 77 -19.44 0.46 1.73
C THR A 77 -18.28 0.21 2.70
N CYS A 78 -18.57 -0.33 3.88
CA CYS A 78 -17.52 -0.83 4.74
C CYS A 78 -16.71 -1.91 4.00
N SER A 79 -15.43 -1.99 4.28
CA SER A 79 -14.51 -2.91 3.62
C SER A 79 -13.38 -3.31 4.54
N PHE A 80 -12.73 -4.41 4.17
CA PHE A 80 -11.48 -4.85 4.76
C PHE A 80 -10.55 -5.34 3.65
N ALA A 81 -9.26 -5.40 3.97
CA ALA A 81 -8.26 -5.97 3.08
C ALA A 81 -7.84 -7.36 3.56
N GLN A 82 -7.64 -8.26 2.62
CA GLN A 82 -6.96 -9.53 2.83
C GLN A 82 -5.63 -9.50 2.10
N MET A 83 -4.56 -9.92 2.78
CA MET A 83 -3.25 -10.14 2.17
C MET A 83 -2.93 -11.62 2.16
N GLN A 84 -2.65 -12.16 0.99
CA GLN A 84 -2.24 -13.55 0.81
C GLN A 84 -0.80 -13.60 0.32
N PHE A 85 0.08 -14.22 1.12
CA PHE A 85 1.49 -14.37 0.80
C PHE A 85 1.76 -15.76 0.23
N ASP A 86 2.43 -15.81 -0.91
CA ASP A 86 2.97 -17.05 -1.47
C ASP A 86 4.49 -16.88 -1.62
N THR A 87 5.20 -17.38 -0.62
CA THR A 87 6.66 -17.32 -0.53
C THR A 87 7.36 -18.53 -1.14
N THR A 88 6.59 -19.49 -1.67
CA THR A 88 7.12 -20.75 -2.22
C THR A 88 7.51 -20.64 -3.70
N ARG A 89 7.10 -19.55 -4.36
CA ARG A 89 7.37 -19.28 -5.77
C ARG A 89 8.82 -18.87 -6.00
N LEU A 90 9.28 -19.03 -7.25
CA LEU A 90 10.55 -18.47 -7.72
C LEU A 90 10.63 -16.94 -7.54
N ASP A 91 9.51 -16.25 -7.77
CA ASP A 91 9.32 -14.84 -7.44
C ASP A 91 8.16 -14.75 -6.43
N PRO A 92 8.46 -14.71 -5.11
CA PRO A 92 7.47 -14.58 -4.06
C PRO A 92 6.51 -13.41 -4.30
N GLN A 93 5.27 -13.55 -3.85
CA GLN A 93 4.26 -12.51 -4.06
C GLN A 93 3.37 -12.30 -2.83
N VAL A 94 2.84 -11.09 -2.71
CA VAL A 94 1.69 -10.79 -1.87
C VAL A 94 0.54 -10.34 -2.77
N THR A 95 -0.66 -10.86 -2.52
CA THR A 95 -1.90 -10.41 -3.17
C THR A 95 -2.72 -9.63 -2.16
N PHE A 96 -2.99 -8.37 -2.45
CA PHE A 96 -3.89 -7.50 -1.72
C PHE A 96 -5.28 -7.56 -2.36
N ASN A 97 -6.27 -8.01 -1.59
CA ASN A 97 -7.67 -8.02 -2.00
C ASN A 97 -8.46 -7.04 -1.13
N ALA A 98 -9.08 -6.04 -1.74
CA ALA A 98 -10.03 -5.17 -1.08
C ALA A 98 -11.44 -5.77 -1.21
N ILE A 99 -12.05 -6.11 -0.08
CA ILE A 99 -13.32 -6.83 -0.01
C ILE A 99 -14.36 -5.92 0.65
N ALA A 100 -15.47 -5.68 -0.03
CA ALA A 100 -16.63 -5.02 0.56
C ALA A 100 -17.26 -5.91 1.64
N ILE A 101 -18.00 -5.29 2.56
CA ILE A 101 -18.58 -5.98 3.72
C ILE A 101 -19.60 -7.07 3.36
N ASP A 102 -20.14 -7.04 2.15
CA ASP A 102 -21.02 -8.07 1.58
C ASP A 102 -20.27 -9.24 0.93
N GLY A 103 -18.93 -9.23 0.99
CA GLY A 103 -18.07 -10.26 0.42
C GLY A 103 -17.68 -10.02 -1.04
N GLN A 104 -18.14 -8.94 -1.68
CA GLN A 104 -17.73 -8.62 -3.04
C GLN A 104 -16.25 -8.17 -3.07
N GLU A 105 -15.45 -8.83 -3.91
CA GLU A 105 -14.10 -8.35 -4.23
C GLU A 105 -14.18 -7.10 -5.09
N MET A 106 -13.67 -5.99 -4.55
CA MET A 106 -13.71 -4.69 -5.21
C MET A 106 -12.46 -4.44 -6.04
N TYR A 107 -11.32 -4.98 -5.60
CA TYR A 107 -10.04 -4.83 -6.27
C TYR A 107 -9.02 -5.85 -5.78
N THR A 108 -8.14 -6.25 -6.69
CA THR A 108 -7.02 -7.13 -6.41
C THR A 108 -5.74 -6.52 -6.97
N HIS A 109 -4.70 -6.49 -6.15
CA HIS A 109 -3.36 -6.09 -6.56
C HIS A 109 -2.35 -7.17 -6.19
N ARG A 110 -1.55 -7.59 -7.17
CA ARG A 110 -0.45 -8.52 -6.95
C ARG A 110 0.87 -7.77 -6.97
N LEU A 111 1.63 -7.90 -5.90
CA LEU A 111 2.95 -7.32 -5.75
C LEU A 111 3.99 -8.44 -5.67
N LEU A 112 4.89 -8.47 -6.64
CA LEU A 112 5.97 -9.45 -6.75
C LEU A 112 7.21 -8.97 -5.99
N ARG A 113 7.99 -9.91 -5.44
CA ARG A 113 9.26 -9.61 -4.76
C ARG A 113 10.26 -8.94 -5.70
N SER A 114 10.24 -9.27 -6.99
CA SER A 114 11.07 -8.62 -8.02
C SER A 114 10.78 -7.13 -8.20
N GLN A 115 9.55 -6.67 -7.94
CA GLN A 115 9.20 -5.24 -7.98
C GLN A 115 9.72 -4.48 -6.76
N LEU A 116 10.06 -5.19 -5.69
CA LEU A 116 10.61 -4.64 -4.44
C LEU A 116 12.14 -4.81 -4.37
N LYS A 117 12.79 -4.79 -5.53
CA LYS A 117 14.25 -4.85 -5.69
C LYS A 117 14.73 -3.58 -6.35
N ARG A 118 15.95 -3.18 -6.01
CA ARG A 118 16.63 -2.13 -6.76
C ARG A 118 16.95 -2.63 -8.16
N SER A 119 16.80 -1.77 -9.15
CA SER A 119 17.38 -2.03 -10.47
C SER A 119 18.89 -2.16 -10.30
N ARG A 120 19.48 -3.26 -10.79
CA ARG A 120 20.93 -3.40 -10.83
C ARG A 120 21.47 -2.30 -11.74
N GLN A 121 22.33 -1.43 -11.21
CA GLN A 121 23.21 -0.59 -12.01
C GLN A 121 24.29 -1.46 -12.65
#